data_AF-A0AAD5A131-F1
#
_entry.id   AF-A0AAD5A131-F1
#
_cell.length_a   1.000
_cell.length_b   1.000
_cell.length_c   1.000
_cell.angle_alpha   90.00
_cell.angle_beta   90.00
_cell.angle_gamma   90.00
#
_symmetry.space_group_name_H-M   'P 1'
#
loop_
_entity.id
_entity.type
_entity.pdbx_description
1 polymer ?
#
loop_
_entity_poly.entity_id
_entity_poly.type
_entity_poly.pdbx_seq_one_letter_code
_entity_poly.pdbx_strand_id
1 'polypeptide(L)' 'VMQVVREQIVRVLAMKPLTLDQLKVKLYSLSYSEILRLRHSERLNQDDFHSAPIM' A
#
# COMPACT_ATOMS: atom_id res chain seq x y z
N VAL A 1 10.30 10.73 1.71
CA VAL A 1 10.05 10.42 0.28
C VAL A 1 10.52 9.01 -0.10
N MET A 2 11.79 8.65 0.11
CA MET A 2 12.34 7.37 -0.36
C MET A 2 11.69 6.10 0.25
N GLN A 3 11.18 6.16 1.48
CA GLN A 3 10.43 5.05 2.09
C GLN A 3 9.13 4.74 1.32
N VAL A 4 8.42 5.78 0.85
CA VAL A 4 7.18 5.61 0.09
C VAL A 4 7.47 4.99 -1.27
N VAL A 5 8.56 5.42 -1.93
CA VAL A 5 9.02 4.82 -3.18
C VAL A 5 9.35 3.34 -3.02
N ARG A 6 10.06 2.97 -1.95
CA ARG A 6 10.32 1.55 -1.62
C ARG A 6 9.02 0.76 -1.48
N GLU A 7 8.04 1.30 -0.77
CA GLU A 7 6.75 0.63 -0.52
C GLU A 7 5.92 0.46 -1.79
N GLN A 8 5.91 1.46 -2.68
CA GLN A 8 5.29 1.36 -4.00
C GLN A 8 5.89 0.21 -4.80
N ILE A 9 7.23 0.12 -4.86
CA ILE A 9 7.93 -0.95 -5.56
C ILE A 9 7.59 -2.32 -4.97
N VAL A 10 7.70 -2.48 -3.64
CA VAL A 10 7.42 -3.75 -2.97
C VAL A 10 5.98 -4.21 -3.19
N ARG A 11 4.99 -3.31 -3.04
CA ARG A 11 3.57 -3.65 -3.27
C ARG A 11 3.29 -4.04 -4.72
N VAL A 12 3.86 -3.32 -5.69
CA VAL A 12 3.66 -3.67 -7.11
C VAL A 12 4.32 -4.99 -7.44
N LEU A 13 5.52 -5.27 -6.93
CA LEU A 13 6.19 -6.56 -7.13
C LEU A 13 5.39 -7.73 -6.53
N ALA A 14 4.73 -7.53 -5.39
CA ALA A 14 3.83 -8.52 -4.80
C ALA A 14 2.65 -8.89 -5.73
N MET A 15 2.24 -7.98 -6.62
CA MET A 15 1.22 -8.24 -7.65
C MET A 15 1.74 -9.01 -8.87
N LYS A 16 2.99 -9.50 -8.85
CA LYS A 16 3.64 -10.34 -9.88
C LYS A 16 3.40 -9.84 -11.32
N PRO A 17 3.82 -8.61 -11.67
CA PRO A 17 3.71 -8.12 -13.04
C PRO A 17 4.54 -9.01 -13.99
N LEU A 18 3.99 -9.32 -15.16
CA LEU A 18 4.64 -10.20 -16.14
C LEU A 18 5.61 -9.44 -17.07
N THR A 19 5.49 -8.11 -17.12
CA THR A 19 6.33 -7.26 -17.98
C THR A 19 6.71 -5.97 -17.26
N LEU A 20 7.78 -5.33 -17.73
CA LEU A 20 8.18 -4.00 -17.25
C LEU A 20 7.12 -2.93 -17.56
N ASP A 21 6.32 -3.12 -18.61
CA ASP A 21 5.23 -2.20 -18.93
C ASP A 21 4.08 -2.31 -17.92
N GLN A 22 3.68 -3.54 -17.57
CA GLN A 22 2.73 -3.78 -16.49
C GLN A 22 3.24 -3.24 -15.15
N LEU A 23 4.54 -3.37 -14.88
CA LEU A 23 5.17 -2.79 -13.68
C LEU A 23 5.01 -1.27 -13.66
N LYS A 24 5.32 -0.58 -14.77
CA LYS A 24 5.17 0.89 -14.88
C LYS A 24 3.72 1.31 -14.69
N VAL A 25 2.78 0.67 -15.38
CA VAL A 25 1.35 1.00 -15.29
C VAL A 25 0.85 0.86 -13.85
N LYS A 26 1.22 -0.24 -13.18
CA LYS A 26 0.86 -0.45 -11.77
C LYS A 26 1.52 0.58 -10.84
N LEU A 27 2.78 0.95 -11.05
CA LEU A 27 3.45 2.01 -10.29
C LEU A 27 2.77 3.38 -10.46
N TYR A 28 2.34 3.73 -11.69
CA TYR A 28 1.59 4.97 -11.93
C TYR A 28 0.23 4.98 -11.22
N SER A 29 -0.44 3.83 -11.14
CA SER A 29 -1.70 3.72 -10.40
C SER A 29 -1.52 3.83 -8.87
N LEU A 30 -0.33 3.51 -8.37
CA LEU A 30 0.03 3.54 -6.95
C LEU A 30 0.68 4.89 -6.60
N SER A 31 -0.07 5.97 -6.76
CA SER A 31 0.35 7.34 -6.44
C SER A 31 0.76 7.50 -4.96
N TYR A 32 1.46 8.59 -4.63
CA TYR A 32 1.81 8.91 -3.24
C TYR A 32 0.56 9.03 -2.35
N SER A 33 -0.52 9.65 -2.85
CA SER A 33 -1.80 9.75 -2.15
C SER A 33 -2.45 8.39 -1.93
N GLU A 34 -2.37 7.48 -2.89
CA GLU A 34 -2.85 6.10 -2.75
C GLU A 34 -2.11 5.33 -1.67
N ILE A 35 -0.78 5.46 -1.59
CA ILE A 35 -0.01 4.84 -0.49
C ILE A 35 -0.46 5.39 0.86
N LEU A 36 -0.64 6.72 0.99
CA LEU A 36 -1.09 7.31 2.24
C LEU A 36 -2.49 6.85 2.62
N ARG A 37 -3.40 6.75 1.65
CA ARG A 37 -4.76 6.22 1.85
C ARG A 37 -4.75 4.77 2.31
N LEU A 38 -3.91 3.92 1.70
CA LEU A 38 -3.76 2.51 2.11
C LEU A 38 -3.26 2.40 3.55
N ARG A 39 -2.20 3.15 3.92
CA ARG A 39 -1.68 3.16 5.30
C ARG A 39 -2.72 3.63 6.31
N HIS A 40 -3.51 4.63 5.93
CA HIS A 40 -4.59 5.12 6.79
C HIS A 40 -5.67 4.04 6.97
N SER A 41 -6.08 3.37 5.88
CA SER A 41 -7.02 2.25 5.94
C SER A 41 -6.48 1.06 6.75
N GLU A 42 -5.20 0.72 6.61
CA GLU A 42 -4.54 -0.34 7.40
C GLU A 42 -4.55 0.00 8.89
N ARG A 43 -4.28 1.26 9.24
CA ARG A 43 -4.38 1.75 10.63
C ARG A 43 -5.79 1.67 11.18
N LEU A 44 -6.79 2.13 10.43
CA LEU A 44 -8.18 2.07 10.86
C LEU A 44 -8.64 0.62 11.06
N ASN A 45 -8.30 -0.27 10.12
CA ASN A 45 -8.61 -1.70 10.23
C ASN A 45 -7.90 -2.37 11.43
N GLN A 46 -6.71 -1.89 11.80
CA GLN A 46 -5.99 -2.36 12.99
C GLN A 46 -6.59 -1.80 14.30
N ASP A 47 -7.04 -0.54 14.30
CA ASP A 47 -7.76 0.09 15.43
C ASP A 47 -9.10 -0.61 15.70
N ASP A 48 -9.84 -0.97 14.64
CA ASP A 48 -11.05 -1.80 14.73
C ASP A 48 -10.78 -3.16 15.38
N PHE A 49 -9.62 -3.78 15.09
CA PHE A 49 -9.24 -5.08 15.66
C PHE A 49 -8.81 -5.00 17.13
N HIS A 50 -8.36 -3.82 17.58
CA HIS A 50 -7.94 -3.56 18.96
C HIS A 50 -9.05 -2.92 19.82
N SER A 51 -10.20 -2.60 19.22
CA SER A 51 -11.38 -2.06 19.92
C SER A 51 -12.28 -3.14 20.55
N ALA A 52 -11.80 -4.39 20.67
CA ALA A 52 -12.46 -5.38 21.53
C ALA A 52 -12.47 -4.83 22.98
N PRO A 53 -13.62 -4.86 23.68
CA PRO A 53 -13.83 -4.07 24.88
C PRO A 53 -12.81 -4.45 25.95
N ILE A 54 -12.26 -3.43 26.59
CA ILE A 54 -11.59 -3.58 27.88
C ILE A 54 -12.66 -4.13 28.84
N MET A 55 -12.56 -5.41 29.22
CA MET A 55 -13.24 -5.97 30.40
C MET A 55 -12.43 -5.65 31.65
#